data_AF-A0A9D0VJ83-F1
#
_entry.id   AF-A0A9D0VJ83-F1
#
_cell.length_a   1.000
_cell.length_b   1.000
_cell.length_c   1.000
_cell.angle_alpha   90.00
_cell.angle_beta   90.00
_cell.angle_gamma   90.00
#
_symmetry.space_group_name_H-M   'P 1'
#
loop_
_entity.id
_entity.type
_entity.pdbx_description
1 polymer ?
#
loop_
_entity_poly.entity_id
_entity_poly.type
_entity_poly.pdbx_seq_one_letter_code
_entity_poly.pdbx_strand_id
1 'polypeptide(L)'
;MFRWLAVTTLVIGCSGVVPGMGGPEDTCDLSFDTLAGRSFVMLEARPEGDRRNPLARVQFFEQDGETRVRYTAASLSDVYEYPCALQKKGEDSFTLFCAEEAKPQDWCQALLAGDATCSKKVLRDFGAVGTDEELNTAIKEAKKLVKKYRGTPSWDRFVLNNNNLANKLQGRLYVDIDEKRCRLSVGDYYWTIFNGKPQEDTNPVGQNPFVETEESYLFEHCVEGNIMPGLASEARPSKEEMSQIPGQRSYDEGKPYWFHYLGEKNLEAEEGCTYSYDVWANWKKVSEGNTIEPVDGKLEWKFQHTPKGSVTLLNNNKPLEVITMIRYKECGGTKEQLDVVCEAGLASGGGAPEGDEAAPGEGSEGEQE
;
A
#
# COMPACT_ATOMS: atom_id res chain seq x y z
N MET A 1 -57.93 -45.08 22.09
CA MET A 1 -58.00 -44.49 23.45
C MET A 1 -56.87 -43.48 23.56
N PHE A 2 -57.18 -42.21 23.31
CA PHE A 2 -56.23 -41.09 23.41
C PHE A 2 -56.34 -40.46 24.79
N ARG A 3 -55.23 -40.40 25.54
CA ARG A 3 -55.09 -39.57 26.74
C ARG A 3 -54.39 -38.28 26.36
N TRP A 4 -55.14 -37.18 26.43
CA TRP A 4 -54.63 -35.82 26.34
C TRP A 4 -53.99 -35.42 27.67
N LEU A 5 -52.71 -35.00 27.64
CA LEU A 5 -52.11 -34.19 28.69
C LEU A 5 -52.24 -32.73 28.25
N ALA A 6 -53.02 -31.96 29.01
CA ALA A 6 -53.10 -30.51 28.87
C ALA A 6 -51.85 -29.91 29.54
N VAL A 7 -50.95 -29.35 28.74
CA VAL A 7 -49.88 -28.47 29.22
C VAL A 7 -50.39 -27.04 29.12
N THR A 8 -50.60 -26.41 30.27
CA THR A 8 -50.97 -25.01 30.40
C THR A 8 -49.71 -24.16 30.22
N THR A 9 -49.54 -23.57 29.04
CA THR A 9 -48.48 -22.59 28.77
C THR A 9 -48.85 -21.25 29.40
N LEU A 10 -48.10 -20.84 30.42
CA LEU A 10 -48.20 -19.53 31.05
C LEU A 10 -47.50 -18.51 30.14
N VAL A 11 -48.27 -17.62 29.52
CA VAL A 11 -47.75 -16.47 28.77
C VAL A 11 -47.47 -15.36 29.78
N ILE A 12 -46.20 -15.19 30.17
CA ILE A 12 -45.74 -13.96 30.85
C ILE A 12 -45.15 -13.06 29.76
N GLY A 13 -45.92 -12.03 29.41
CA GLY A 13 -45.45 -10.91 28.61
C GLY A 13 -44.58 -9.98 29.45
N CYS A 14 -43.33 -9.80 29.03
CA CYS A 14 -42.54 -8.62 29.35
C CYS A 14 -42.34 -7.82 28.06
N SER A 15 -43.33 -7.00 27.74
CA SER A 15 -43.19 -5.90 26.78
C SER A 15 -42.38 -4.80 27.44
N GLY A 16 -41.08 -4.82 27.19
CA GLY A 16 -40.13 -3.79 27.62
C GLY A 16 -39.06 -3.56 26.56
N VAL A 17 -39.47 -3.46 25.29
CA VAL A 17 -38.60 -2.94 24.23
C VAL A 17 -38.48 -1.44 24.49
N VAL A 18 -37.38 -1.04 25.12
CA VAL A 18 -36.94 0.35 25.14
C VAL A 18 -36.70 0.72 23.67
N PRO A 19 -37.42 1.71 23.10
CA PRO A 19 -37.07 2.23 21.79
C PRO A 19 -35.66 2.80 21.93
N GLY A 20 -34.68 2.08 21.37
CA GLY A 20 -33.33 2.58 21.27
C GLY A 20 -33.39 3.96 20.62
N MET A 21 -32.74 4.92 21.27
CA MET A 21 -32.54 6.27 20.77
C MET A 21 -32.07 6.19 19.32
N GLY A 22 -33.00 6.40 18.39
CA GLY A 22 -32.68 6.73 17.01
C GLY A 22 -32.03 8.10 17.04
N GLY A 23 -30.70 8.12 17.14
CA GLY A 23 -29.94 9.22 16.56
C GLY A 23 -30.38 9.38 15.10
N PRO A 24 -30.24 10.59 14.52
CA PRO A 24 -30.49 10.76 13.10
C PRO A 24 -29.78 9.63 12.34
N GLU A 25 -30.53 8.90 11.51
CA GLU A 25 -29.92 7.99 10.54
C GLU A 25 -29.00 8.86 9.70
N ASP A 26 -27.70 8.88 10.04
CA ASP A 26 -26.68 9.51 9.23
C ASP A 26 -26.74 8.79 7.88
N THR A 27 -27.42 9.42 6.93
CA THR A 27 -27.59 8.89 5.58
C THR A 27 -26.20 8.74 4.98
N CYS A 28 -25.85 7.52 4.61
CA CYS A 28 -24.57 7.28 3.96
C CYS A 28 -24.47 8.08 2.66
N ASP A 29 -23.50 8.98 2.57
CA ASP A 29 -23.26 9.83 1.41
C ASP A 29 -22.22 9.25 0.43
N LEU A 30 -21.74 8.03 0.69
CA LEU A 30 -20.80 7.32 -0.17
C LEU A 30 -21.49 6.88 -1.46
N SER A 31 -20.99 7.40 -2.57
CA SER A 31 -21.26 6.92 -3.92
C SER A 31 -19.97 6.96 -4.74
N PHE A 32 -19.93 6.32 -5.91
CA PHE A 32 -18.72 6.37 -6.74
C PHE A 32 -18.37 7.80 -7.20
N ASP A 33 -19.38 8.66 -7.34
CA ASP A 33 -19.21 10.07 -7.73
C ASP A 33 -18.67 10.95 -6.59
N THR A 34 -18.81 10.52 -5.33
CA THR A 34 -18.35 11.29 -4.16
C THR A 34 -16.99 10.87 -3.64
N LEU A 35 -16.35 9.85 -4.23
CA LEU A 35 -15.08 9.30 -3.72
C LEU A 35 -13.91 10.29 -3.88
N ALA A 36 -13.88 11.10 -4.94
CA ALA A 36 -12.75 11.98 -5.23
C ALA A 36 -12.43 12.92 -4.05
N GLY A 37 -11.16 12.95 -3.65
CA GLY A 37 -10.68 13.71 -2.49
C GLY A 37 -10.81 12.98 -1.15
N ARG A 38 -11.53 11.85 -1.08
CA ARG A 38 -11.70 11.07 0.15
C ARG A 38 -10.59 10.06 0.34
N SER A 39 -10.26 9.80 1.60
CA SER A 39 -9.27 8.82 2.01
C SER A 39 -9.89 7.78 2.94
N PHE A 40 -9.44 6.53 2.85
CA PHE A 40 -9.95 5.42 3.65
C PHE A 40 -8.81 4.55 4.16
N VAL A 41 -9.00 3.96 5.34
CA VAL A 41 -8.08 2.99 5.94
C VAL A 41 -8.77 1.65 6.12
N MET A 42 -8.02 0.57 5.98
CA MET A 42 -8.51 -0.77 6.19
C MET A 42 -9.00 -0.96 7.62
N LEU A 43 -10.07 -1.73 7.77
CA LEU A 43 -10.48 -2.36 9.02
C LEU A 43 -9.96 -3.80 9.01
N GLU A 44 -9.01 -4.09 9.88
CA GLU A 44 -8.47 -5.43 10.10
C GLU A 44 -9.31 -6.15 11.16
N ALA A 45 -9.83 -7.33 10.83
CA ALA A 45 -10.54 -8.16 11.79
C ALA A 45 -9.57 -8.72 12.86
N ARG A 46 -9.87 -8.48 14.14
CA ARG A 46 -9.18 -9.08 15.30
C ARG A 46 -10.19 -9.79 16.20
N PRO A 47 -9.77 -10.69 17.11
CA PRO A 47 -10.67 -11.35 18.06
C PRO A 47 -11.50 -10.36 18.89
N GLU A 48 -10.94 -9.19 19.20
CA GLU A 48 -11.57 -8.12 19.97
C GLU A 48 -12.48 -7.21 19.13
N GLY A 49 -12.50 -7.38 17.81
CA GLY A 49 -13.26 -6.58 16.86
C GLY A 49 -12.41 -5.99 15.73
N ASP A 50 -13.06 -5.23 14.86
CA ASP A 50 -12.39 -4.55 13.75
C ASP A 50 -11.49 -3.41 14.27
N ARG A 51 -10.23 -3.36 13.82
CA ARG A 51 -9.28 -2.28 14.15
C ARG A 51 -8.82 -1.56 12.89
N ARG A 52 -8.75 -0.23 12.93
CA ARG A 52 -8.16 0.57 11.84
C ARG A 52 -6.69 0.18 11.63
N ASN A 53 -6.34 -0.16 10.40
CA ASN A 53 -4.99 -0.48 9.97
C ASN A 53 -4.54 0.50 8.87
N PRO A 54 -3.83 1.58 9.22
CA PRO A 54 -3.42 2.61 8.26
C PRO A 54 -2.27 2.20 7.32
N LEU A 55 -1.70 1.00 7.50
CA LEU A 55 -0.74 0.45 6.53
C LEU A 55 -1.41 0.24 5.17
N ALA A 56 -2.64 -0.30 5.17
CA ALA A 56 -3.46 -0.43 3.98
C ALA A 56 -4.44 0.73 3.92
N ARG A 57 -4.20 1.67 3.01
CA ARG A 57 -5.00 2.89 2.85
C ARG A 57 -5.16 3.24 1.39
N VAL A 58 -6.30 3.84 1.06
CA VAL A 58 -6.64 4.32 -0.28
C VAL A 58 -6.96 5.81 -0.23
N GLN A 59 -6.58 6.54 -1.27
CA GLN A 59 -7.02 7.91 -1.53
C GLN A 59 -7.49 8.02 -2.97
N PHE A 60 -8.73 8.46 -3.16
CA PHE A 60 -9.28 8.70 -4.48
C PHE A 60 -9.04 10.15 -4.90
N PHE A 61 -8.76 10.36 -6.17
CA PHE A 61 -8.55 11.68 -6.75
C PHE A 61 -8.98 11.70 -8.22
N GLU A 62 -9.19 12.90 -8.75
CA GLU A 62 -9.43 13.10 -10.19
C GLU A 62 -8.16 13.60 -10.86
N GLN A 63 -7.87 13.05 -12.03
CA GLN A 63 -6.79 13.53 -12.90
C GLN A 63 -7.25 13.37 -14.35
N ASP A 64 -7.16 14.45 -15.13
CA ASP A 64 -7.54 14.46 -16.54
C ASP A 64 -8.99 13.97 -16.82
N GLY A 65 -9.89 14.18 -15.86
CA GLY A 65 -11.30 13.74 -15.94
C GLY A 65 -11.51 12.24 -15.65
N GLU A 66 -10.48 11.53 -15.19
CA GLU A 66 -10.55 10.12 -14.78
C GLU A 66 -10.43 10.01 -13.26
N THR A 67 -11.25 9.14 -12.65
CA THR A 67 -11.08 8.74 -11.25
C THR A 67 -9.87 7.84 -11.12
N ARG A 68 -8.96 8.17 -10.21
CA ARG A 68 -7.77 7.38 -9.89
C ARG A 68 -7.71 7.11 -8.39
N VAL A 69 -6.93 6.11 -8.01
CA VAL A 69 -6.69 5.78 -6.61
C VAL A 69 -5.20 5.63 -6.34
N ARG A 70 -4.74 6.23 -5.24
CA ARG A 70 -3.46 5.94 -4.59
C ARG A 70 -3.70 4.87 -3.55
N TYR A 71 -2.95 3.78 -3.60
CA TYR A 71 -3.11 2.64 -2.69
C TYR A 71 -1.76 2.10 -2.26
N THR A 72 -1.65 1.71 -0.99
CA THR A 72 -0.36 1.33 -0.39
C THR A 72 -0.14 -0.18 -0.32
N ALA A 73 -1.15 -1.02 -0.50
CA ALA A 73 -1.02 -2.48 -0.38
C ALA A 73 -0.34 -2.96 0.91
N ALA A 74 -0.59 -2.26 2.03
CA ALA A 74 0.10 -2.45 3.31
C ALA A 74 1.63 -2.23 3.29
N SER A 75 2.17 -1.60 2.25
CA SER A 75 3.57 -1.15 2.21
C SER A 75 3.77 0.11 3.06
N LEU A 76 4.99 0.22 3.60
CA LEU A 76 5.43 1.37 4.38
C LEU A 76 5.89 2.53 3.51
N SER A 77 6.37 2.24 2.30
CA SER A 77 7.03 3.20 1.41
C SER A 77 6.46 3.21 0.00
N ASP A 78 5.80 2.12 -0.42
CA ASP A 78 5.28 2.03 -1.77
C ASP A 78 3.84 2.54 -1.80
N VAL A 79 3.60 3.44 -2.75
CA VAL A 79 2.26 3.85 -3.16
C VAL A 79 2.12 3.54 -4.64
N TYR A 80 1.00 2.94 -4.99
CA TYR A 80 0.64 2.57 -6.35
C TYR A 80 -0.53 3.44 -6.78
N GLU A 81 -0.47 3.93 -8.01
CA GLU A 81 -1.55 4.70 -8.62
C GLU A 81 -2.24 3.88 -9.69
N TYR A 82 -3.57 3.80 -9.61
CA TYR A 82 -4.39 3.04 -10.52
C TYR A 82 -5.44 3.96 -11.17
N PRO A 83 -5.55 4.01 -12.51
CA PRO A 83 -6.78 4.44 -13.15
C PRO A 83 -7.93 3.51 -12.76
N CYS A 84 -9.12 4.08 -12.58
CA CYS A 84 -10.32 3.35 -12.20
C CYS A 84 -11.44 3.51 -13.22
N ALA A 85 -12.16 2.43 -13.49
CA ALA A 85 -13.32 2.42 -14.37
C ALA A 85 -14.49 1.70 -13.69
N LEU A 86 -15.68 2.30 -13.78
CA LEU A 86 -16.90 1.68 -13.28
C LEU A 86 -17.28 0.48 -14.15
N GLN A 87 -17.46 -0.68 -13.53
CA GLN A 87 -17.84 -1.92 -14.19
C GLN A 87 -19.14 -2.48 -13.60
N LYS A 88 -19.94 -3.08 -14.47
CA LYS A 88 -21.17 -3.76 -14.09
C LYS A 88 -20.83 -5.15 -13.54
N LYS A 89 -21.16 -5.44 -12.28
CA LYS A 89 -20.90 -6.71 -11.56
C LYS A 89 -22.11 -7.66 -11.53
N GLY A 90 -23.28 -7.15 -11.92
CA GLY A 90 -24.57 -7.86 -11.93
C GLY A 90 -25.62 -7.00 -12.64
N GLU A 91 -26.90 -7.35 -12.57
CA GLU A 91 -27.95 -6.56 -13.25
C GLU A 91 -28.04 -5.11 -12.73
N ASP A 92 -27.90 -4.94 -11.42
CA ASP A 92 -28.09 -3.66 -10.70
C ASP A 92 -26.94 -3.31 -9.74
N SER A 93 -25.77 -3.92 -9.91
CA SER A 93 -24.61 -3.65 -9.04
C SER A 93 -23.39 -3.25 -9.86
N PHE A 94 -22.68 -2.24 -9.37
CA PHE A 94 -21.44 -1.75 -9.96
C PHE A 94 -20.27 -1.96 -9.01
N THR A 95 -19.08 -2.08 -9.59
CA THR A 95 -17.80 -2.12 -8.89
C THR A 95 -16.88 -1.13 -9.58
N LEU A 96 -16.08 -0.40 -8.82
CA LEU A 96 -15.04 0.43 -9.38
C LEU A 96 -13.78 -0.43 -9.52
N PHE A 97 -13.42 -0.77 -10.75
CA PHE A 97 -12.26 -1.59 -11.08
C PHE A 97 -11.06 -0.69 -11.37
N CYS A 98 -10.00 -0.82 -10.58
CA CYS A 98 -8.77 -0.07 -10.77
C CYS A 98 -7.61 -1.02 -11.07
N ALA A 99 -6.80 -0.75 -12.10
CA ALA A 99 -5.74 -1.66 -12.50
C ALA A 99 -4.50 -0.91 -13.00
N GLU A 100 -3.32 -1.48 -12.74
CA GLU A 100 -2.07 -0.94 -13.28
C GLU A 100 -2.14 -0.92 -14.81
N GLU A 101 -1.33 -0.08 -15.45
CA GLU A 101 -1.20 -0.14 -16.89
C GLU A 101 -0.75 -1.54 -17.35
N ALA A 102 -1.42 -2.04 -18.40
CA ALA A 102 -1.05 -3.33 -18.98
C ALA A 102 0.41 -3.30 -19.46
N LYS A 103 1.13 -4.41 -19.29
CA LYS A 103 2.50 -4.60 -19.80
C LYS A 103 2.52 -5.72 -20.84
N PRO A 104 2.08 -5.47 -22.09
CA PRO A 104 1.84 -6.54 -23.06
C PRO A 104 3.07 -7.38 -23.39
N GLN A 105 4.27 -6.79 -23.30
CA GLN A 105 5.53 -7.52 -23.48
C GLN A 105 5.72 -8.58 -22.40
N ASP A 106 5.49 -8.24 -21.13
CA ASP A 106 5.68 -9.16 -20.00
C ASP A 106 4.60 -10.25 -19.99
N TRP A 107 3.36 -9.88 -20.32
CA TRP A 107 2.27 -10.85 -20.50
C TRP A 107 2.58 -11.84 -21.62
N CYS A 108 3.14 -11.36 -22.73
CA CYS A 108 3.56 -12.19 -23.84
C CYS A 108 4.72 -13.12 -23.47
N GLN A 109 5.70 -12.64 -22.69
CA GLN A 109 6.79 -13.47 -22.17
C GLN A 109 6.26 -14.60 -21.29
N ALA A 110 5.32 -14.31 -20.38
CA ALA A 110 4.68 -15.30 -19.51
C ALA A 110 3.89 -16.36 -20.30
N LEU A 111 3.08 -15.94 -21.29
CA LEU A 111 2.37 -16.86 -22.20
C LEU A 111 3.34 -17.82 -22.89
N LEU A 112 4.41 -17.29 -23.49
CA LEU A 112 5.39 -18.08 -24.25
C LEU A 112 6.27 -18.95 -23.35
N ALA A 113 6.51 -18.55 -22.10
CA ALA A 113 7.19 -19.35 -21.09
C ALA A 113 6.34 -20.56 -20.65
N GLY A 114 5.01 -20.39 -20.61
CA GLY A 114 4.04 -21.47 -20.39
C GLY A 114 3.60 -22.21 -21.67
N ASP A 115 4.38 -22.12 -22.75
CA ASP A 115 4.12 -22.73 -24.06
C ASP A 115 2.76 -22.39 -24.70
N ALA A 116 2.18 -21.25 -24.34
CA ALA A 116 0.98 -20.71 -24.96
C ALA A 116 1.27 -19.76 -26.12
N THR A 117 0.24 -19.48 -26.92
CA THR A 117 0.36 -18.53 -28.03
C THR A 117 0.14 -17.10 -27.52
N CYS A 118 1.09 -16.22 -27.86
CA CYS A 118 0.93 -14.79 -27.69
C CYS A 118 0.58 -14.12 -29.03
N SER A 119 -0.60 -13.49 -29.08
CA SER A 119 -1.11 -12.74 -30.24
C SER A 119 -1.83 -11.46 -29.79
N LYS A 120 -2.01 -10.50 -30.70
CA LYS A 120 -2.75 -9.26 -30.41
C LYS A 120 -4.16 -9.53 -29.86
N LYS A 121 -4.86 -10.51 -30.44
CA LYS A 121 -6.20 -10.90 -29.97
C LYS A 121 -6.15 -11.38 -28.51
N VAL A 122 -5.23 -12.29 -28.19
CA VAL A 122 -5.07 -12.81 -26.83
C VAL A 122 -4.74 -11.69 -25.84
N LEU A 123 -3.83 -10.78 -26.21
CA LEU A 123 -3.49 -9.64 -25.35
C LEU A 123 -4.69 -8.71 -25.12
N ARG A 124 -5.48 -8.42 -26.17
CA ARG A 124 -6.72 -7.63 -26.05
C ARG A 124 -7.79 -8.34 -25.23
N ASP A 125 -7.95 -9.64 -25.40
CA ASP A 125 -8.88 -10.45 -24.59
C ASP A 125 -8.48 -10.40 -23.10
N PHE A 126 -7.20 -10.19 -22.79
CA PHE A 126 -6.70 -10.00 -21.42
C PHE A 126 -6.75 -8.55 -20.92
N GLY A 127 -7.22 -7.61 -21.75
CA GLY A 127 -7.37 -6.20 -21.39
C GLY A 127 -6.20 -5.29 -21.82
N ALA A 128 -5.28 -5.75 -22.66
CA ALA A 128 -4.23 -4.88 -23.19
C ALA A 128 -4.84 -3.81 -24.10
N VAL A 129 -4.52 -2.55 -23.80
CA VAL A 129 -4.83 -1.39 -24.64
C VAL A 129 -3.63 -1.05 -25.54
N GLY A 130 -3.87 -0.24 -26.57
CA GLY A 130 -2.84 0.21 -27.52
C GLY A 130 -3.09 -0.15 -28.98
N THR A 131 -2.31 0.47 -29.84
CA THR A 131 -2.34 0.29 -31.28
C THR A 131 -1.81 -1.09 -31.70
N ASP A 132 -2.14 -1.50 -32.92
CA ASP A 132 -1.61 -2.74 -33.49
C ASP A 132 -0.07 -2.74 -33.58
N GLU A 133 0.55 -1.59 -33.82
CA GLU A 133 2.00 -1.41 -33.94
C GLU A 133 2.70 -1.62 -32.59
N GLU A 134 2.15 -1.03 -31.51
CA GLU A 134 2.67 -1.19 -30.14
C GLU A 134 2.57 -2.64 -29.68
N LEU A 135 1.42 -3.29 -29.88
CA LEU A 135 1.25 -4.69 -29.52
C LEU A 135 2.16 -5.61 -30.34
N ASN A 136 2.33 -5.35 -31.64
CA ASN A 136 3.27 -6.11 -32.47
C ASN A 136 4.72 -5.96 -31.98
N THR A 137 5.11 -4.75 -31.58
CA THR A 137 6.44 -4.48 -31.02
C THR A 137 6.66 -5.23 -29.72
N ALA A 138 5.70 -5.16 -28.79
CA ALA A 138 5.73 -5.91 -27.53
C ALA A 138 5.85 -7.43 -27.77
N ILE A 139 5.05 -7.99 -28.69
CA ILE A 139 5.11 -9.41 -29.06
C ILE A 139 6.48 -9.79 -29.62
N LYS A 140 7.05 -8.94 -30.48
CA LYS A 140 8.36 -9.17 -31.12
C LYS A 140 9.48 -9.19 -30.08
N GLU A 141 9.54 -8.21 -29.18
CA GLU A 141 10.58 -8.15 -28.15
C GLU A 141 10.43 -9.30 -27.12
N ALA A 142 9.20 -9.66 -26.75
CA ALA A 142 8.94 -10.85 -25.93
C ALA A 142 9.47 -12.13 -26.59
N LYS A 143 9.15 -12.36 -27.88
CA LYS A 143 9.65 -13.53 -28.64
C LYS A 143 11.17 -13.57 -28.73
N LYS A 144 11.81 -12.42 -28.90
CA LYS A 144 13.27 -12.29 -28.95
C LYS A 144 13.90 -12.69 -27.60
N LEU A 145 13.33 -12.23 -26.49
CA LEU A 145 13.77 -12.63 -25.14
C LEU A 145 13.58 -14.13 -24.91
N VAL A 146 12.40 -14.69 -25.21
CA VAL A 146 12.16 -16.13 -25.07
C VAL A 146 13.14 -16.95 -25.92
N LYS A 147 13.36 -16.56 -27.18
CA LYS A 147 14.32 -17.24 -28.07
C LYS A 147 15.76 -17.20 -27.53
N LYS A 148 16.16 -16.11 -26.85
CA LYS A 148 17.49 -15.98 -26.24
C LYS A 148 17.73 -17.03 -25.16
N TYR A 149 16.71 -17.37 -24.36
CA TYR A 149 16.86 -18.31 -23.24
C TYR A 149 16.46 -19.74 -23.59
N ARG A 150 15.53 -19.94 -24.52
CA ARG A 150 15.02 -21.28 -24.89
C ARG A 150 16.14 -22.16 -25.41
N GLY A 151 16.25 -23.37 -24.85
CA GLY A 151 17.32 -24.34 -25.17
C GLY A 151 18.68 -24.03 -24.55
N THR A 152 18.79 -22.99 -23.72
CA THR A 152 20.00 -22.72 -22.91
C THR A 152 19.83 -23.28 -21.49
N PRO A 153 20.93 -23.45 -20.72
CA PRO A 153 20.85 -23.85 -19.31
C PRO A 153 20.04 -22.90 -18.42
N SER A 154 19.82 -21.65 -18.87
CA SER A 154 19.03 -20.65 -18.13
C SER A 154 17.53 -20.70 -18.44
N TRP A 155 17.07 -21.62 -19.31
CA TRP A 155 15.66 -21.72 -19.69
C TRP A 155 14.76 -22.00 -18.50
N ASP A 156 15.12 -22.96 -17.65
CA ASP A 156 14.28 -23.35 -16.51
C ASP A 156 14.11 -22.19 -15.53
N ARG A 157 15.16 -21.38 -15.30
CA ARG A 157 15.07 -20.15 -14.50
C ARG A 157 14.20 -19.09 -15.17
N PHE A 158 14.30 -18.97 -16.50
CA PHE A 158 13.44 -18.06 -17.26
C PHE A 158 11.96 -18.45 -17.14
N VAL A 159 11.64 -19.74 -17.29
CA VAL A 159 10.29 -20.28 -17.09
C VAL A 159 9.85 -20.07 -15.66
N LEU A 160 10.69 -20.40 -14.67
CA LEU A 160 10.38 -20.18 -13.26
C LEU A 160 10.03 -18.73 -12.98
N ASN A 161 10.74 -17.75 -13.56
CA ASN A 161 10.46 -16.33 -13.33
C ASN A 161 9.21 -15.82 -14.05
N ASN A 162 8.80 -16.43 -15.15
CA ASN A 162 7.74 -15.91 -16.03
C ASN A 162 6.43 -16.73 -16.00
N ASN A 163 6.50 -18.01 -15.63
CA ASN A 163 5.37 -18.95 -15.59
C ASN A 163 5.23 -19.53 -14.17
N ASN A 164 4.94 -18.66 -13.20
CA ASN A 164 4.68 -19.04 -11.81
C ASN A 164 3.60 -18.12 -11.21
N LEU A 165 2.89 -18.60 -10.20
CA LEU A 165 1.80 -17.83 -9.56
C LEU A 165 2.29 -16.58 -8.80
N ALA A 166 3.56 -16.46 -8.45
CA ALA A 166 4.13 -15.27 -7.83
C ALA A 166 4.64 -14.23 -8.85
N ASN A 167 4.56 -14.51 -10.16
CA ASN A 167 4.85 -13.52 -11.21
C ASN A 167 3.70 -12.51 -11.31
N LYS A 168 3.71 -11.47 -10.46
CA LYS A 168 2.68 -10.44 -10.42
C LYS A 168 2.80 -9.54 -11.67
N LEU A 169 1.93 -9.77 -12.65
CA LEU A 169 1.98 -9.08 -13.94
C LEU A 169 1.18 -7.78 -13.96
N GLN A 170 0.22 -7.63 -13.05
CA GLN A 170 -0.60 -6.43 -12.90
C GLN A 170 -1.29 -6.42 -11.53
N GLY A 171 -1.19 -5.32 -10.78
CA GLY A 171 -2.04 -5.08 -9.61
C GLY A 171 -3.47 -4.70 -10.00
N ARG A 172 -4.47 -5.20 -9.28
CA ARG A 172 -5.90 -4.96 -9.53
C ARG A 172 -6.65 -4.73 -8.21
N LEU A 173 -7.47 -3.68 -8.18
CA LEU A 173 -8.36 -3.36 -7.09
C LEU A 173 -9.81 -3.43 -7.55
N TYR A 174 -10.66 -4.03 -6.72
CA TYR A 174 -12.12 -4.01 -6.88
C TYR A 174 -12.70 -3.27 -5.69
N VAL A 175 -13.32 -2.12 -5.94
CA VAL A 175 -13.90 -1.28 -4.89
C VAL A 175 -15.42 -1.33 -5.01
N ASP A 176 -16.06 -1.91 -4.00
CA ASP A 176 -17.50 -1.92 -3.84
C ASP A 176 -17.91 -0.98 -2.68
N ILE A 177 -19.10 -0.39 -2.76
CA ILE A 177 -19.67 0.44 -1.69
C ILE A 177 -20.67 -0.38 -0.87
N ASP A 178 -20.47 -0.45 0.45
CA ASP A 178 -21.41 -1.02 1.41
C ASP A 178 -22.26 0.11 2.02
N GLU A 179 -23.35 0.46 1.34
CA GLU A 179 -24.26 1.55 1.73
C GLU A 179 -24.83 1.35 3.15
N LYS A 180 -25.06 0.09 3.56
CA LYS A 180 -25.65 -0.24 4.87
C LYS A 180 -24.71 0.06 6.03
N ARG A 181 -23.40 -0.05 5.79
CA ARG A 181 -22.35 0.17 6.80
C ARG A 181 -21.54 1.44 6.54
N CYS A 182 -21.92 2.20 5.52
CA CYS A 182 -21.23 3.37 5.02
C CYS A 182 -19.71 3.23 4.97
N ARG A 183 -19.25 2.23 4.21
CA ARG A 183 -17.83 1.91 4.06
C ARG A 183 -17.55 1.29 2.69
N LEU A 184 -16.29 1.17 2.34
CA LEU A 184 -15.87 0.46 1.14
C LEU A 184 -15.58 -1.02 1.47
N SER A 185 -15.74 -1.89 0.48
CA SER A 185 -15.13 -3.21 0.43
C SER A 185 -14.08 -3.18 -0.69
N VAL A 186 -12.81 -3.22 -0.33
CA VAL A 186 -11.70 -3.19 -1.30
C VAL A 186 -11.10 -4.58 -1.39
N GLY A 187 -11.13 -5.15 -2.58
CA GLY A 187 -10.43 -6.37 -2.93
C GLY A 187 -9.10 -6.06 -3.60
N ASP A 188 -8.00 -6.43 -2.95
CA ASP A 188 -6.63 -6.29 -3.45
C ASP A 188 -6.12 -7.62 -4.03
N TYR A 189 -5.95 -7.61 -5.35
CA TYR A 189 -5.53 -8.76 -6.13
C TYR A 189 -4.33 -8.43 -7.00
N TYR A 190 -3.64 -9.46 -7.42
CA TYR A 190 -2.76 -9.38 -8.56
C TYR A 190 -3.19 -10.38 -9.62
N TRP A 191 -2.95 -10.01 -10.87
CA TRP A 191 -3.20 -10.85 -12.02
C TRP A 191 -1.87 -11.42 -12.54
N THR A 192 -1.90 -12.67 -12.95
CA THR A 192 -0.75 -13.39 -13.50
C THR A 192 -1.18 -14.30 -14.65
N ILE A 193 -0.21 -14.90 -15.33
CA ILE A 193 -0.43 -15.92 -16.35
C ILE A 193 0.33 -17.16 -15.93
N PHE A 194 -0.40 -18.25 -15.70
CA PHE A 194 0.17 -19.53 -15.33
C PHE A 194 -0.33 -20.62 -16.28
N ASN A 195 0.61 -21.37 -16.87
CA ASN A 195 0.37 -22.38 -17.89
C ASN A 195 -0.54 -21.87 -19.02
N GLY A 196 -0.25 -20.64 -19.49
CA GLY A 196 -0.96 -20.02 -20.59
C GLY A 196 -2.33 -19.45 -20.26
N LYS A 197 -2.76 -19.49 -19.00
CA LYS A 197 -4.08 -19.02 -18.58
C LYS A 197 -3.96 -17.83 -17.65
N PRO A 198 -4.84 -16.82 -17.77
CA PRO A 198 -4.93 -15.76 -16.78
C PRO A 198 -5.36 -16.38 -15.44
N GLN A 199 -4.75 -15.91 -14.36
CA GLN A 199 -5.11 -16.25 -12.99
C GLN A 199 -5.10 -14.97 -12.17
N GLU A 200 -5.98 -14.88 -11.19
CA GLU A 200 -5.97 -13.84 -10.18
C GLU A 200 -5.80 -14.49 -8.83
N ASP A 201 -5.02 -13.84 -7.97
CA ASP A 201 -4.82 -14.26 -6.59
C ASP A 201 -4.79 -13.03 -5.68
N THR A 202 -5.12 -13.23 -4.42
CA THR A 202 -5.18 -12.18 -3.41
C THR A 202 -3.79 -11.70 -3.04
N ASN A 203 -3.59 -10.39 -2.95
CA ASN A 203 -2.44 -9.80 -2.28
C ASN A 203 -2.59 -9.93 -0.75
N PRO A 204 -1.54 -9.60 0.04
CA PRO A 204 -1.58 -9.72 1.50
C PRO A 204 -2.75 -8.98 2.18
N VAL A 205 -3.22 -7.88 1.59
CA VAL A 205 -4.40 -7.16 2.08
C VAL A 205 -5.69 -7.91 1.76
N GLY A 206 -5.75 -8.71 0.69
CA GLY A 206 -6.93 -9.49 0.32
C GLY A 206 -8.19 -8.63 0.15
N GLN A 207 -9.35 -9.15 0.53
CA GLN A 207 -10.61 -8.42 0.49
C GLN A 207 -11.00 -7.98 1.90
N ASN A 208 -10.96 -6.67 2.16
CA ASN A 208 -11.24 -6.11 3.48
C ASN A 208 -12.14 -4.86 3.42
N PRO A 209 -12.84 -4.55 4.52
CA PRO A 209 -13.58 -3.30 4.64
C PRO A 209 -12.63 -2.11 4.86
N PHE A 210 -12.97 -0.95 4.32
CA PHE A 210 -12.23 0.30 4.47
C PHE A 210 -13.17 1.41 4.93
N VAL A 211 -12.79 2.15 5.96
CA VAL A 211 -13.58 3.25 6.53
C VAL A 211 -12.93 4.59 6.25
N GLU A 212 -13.77 5.61 6.04
CA GLU A 212 -13.31 6.97 5.77
C GLU A 212 -12.51 7.53 6.95
N THR A 213 -11.54 8.38 6.62
CA THR A 213 -10.64 9.00 7.58
C THR A 213 -10.32 10.43 7.17
N GLU A 214 -10.35 11.33 8.15
CA GLU A 214 -9.89 12.71 8.00
C GLU A 214 -8.41 12.86 8.40
N GLU A 215 -7.79 11.81 8.94
CA GLU A 215 -6.36 11.81 9.25
C GLU A 215 -5.52 12.02 7.98
N SER A 216 -4.55 12.93 8.08
CA SER A 216 -3.59 13.18 7.00
C SER A 216 -2.56 12.05 6.93
N TYR A 217 -2.61 11.28 5.85
CA TYR A 217 -1.70 10.18 5.58
C TYR A 217 -0.79 10.46 4.39
N LEU A 218 0.42 9.90 4.42
CA LEU A 218 1.34 9.93 3.29
C LEU A 218 0.81 9.05 2.15
N PHE A 219 0.66 9.62 0.96
CA PHE A 219 0.30 8.91 -0.27
C PHE A 219 1.35 9.12 -1.39
N GLU A 220 2.60 9.40 -1.01
CA GLU A 220 3.72 9.54 -1.94
C GLU A 220 4.59 8.27 -1.95
N HIS A 221 4.99 7.84 -3.14
CA HIS A 221 5.88 6.69 -3.34
C HIS A 221 7.34 7.08 -3.06
N CYS A 222 8.06 6.29 -2.26
CA CYS A 222 9.50 6.52 -2.06
C CYS A 222 10.30 6.24 -3.33
N VAL A 223 10.92 7.28 -3.90
CA VAL A 223 11.71 7.16 -5.13
C VAL A 223 13.15 6.71 -4.82
N GLU A 224 13.71 7.16 -3.70
CA GLU A 224 15.08 6.83 -3.30
C GLU A 224 15.13 6.41 -1.82
N GLY A 225 15.50 5.15 -1.57
CA GLY A 225 15.67 4.60 -0.24
C GLY A 225 17.12 4.62 0.25
N ASN A 226 17.32 4.62 1.57
CA ASN A 226 18.62 4.47 2.26
C ASN A 226 19.61 5.63 2.07
N ILE A 227 19.16 6.75 1.51
CA ILE A 227 19.99 7.92 1.21
C ILE A 227 19.86 9.05 2.25
N MET A 228 19.15 8.80 3.34
CA MET A 228 18.88 9.79 4.38
C MET A 228 19.17 9.26 5.79
N PRO A 229 20.45 9.02 6.14
CA PRO A 229 20.82 8.50 7.46
C PRO A 229 20.46 9.43 8.59
N GLY A 230 19.82 8.88 9.62
CA GLY A 230 19.76 9.46 10.95
C GLY A 230 21.10 9.33 11.66
N LEU A 231 21.73 10.46 11.98
CA LEU A 231 23.03 10.56 12.66
C LEU A 231 22.87 11.28 14.01
N ALA A 232 23.75 11.00 14.96
CA ALA A 232 23.71 11.70 16.25
C ALA A 232 24.14 13.18 16.16
N SER A 233 24.77 13.59 15.05
CA SER A 233 25.32 14.93 14.85
C SER A 233 24.56 15.71 13.80
N GLU A 234 24.37 17.01 14.06
CA GLU A 234 23.84 17.97 13.08
C GLU A 234 24.82 18.28 11.95
N ALA A 235 26.12 18.08 12.18
CA ALA A 235 27.12 18.30 11.15
C ALA A 235 26.95 17.27 10.02
N ARG A 236 27.06 17.74 8.77
CA ARG A 236 27.05 16.84 7.60
C ARG A 236 28.24 15.87 7.71
N PRO A 237 28.04 14.55 7.51
CA PRO A 237 29.14 13.59 7.61
C PRO A 237 30.19 13.85 6.51
N SER A 238 31.46 13.71 6.88
CA SER A 238 32.59 13.66 5.95
C SER A 238 32.49 12.43 5.04
N LYS A 239 33.29 12.42 3.97
CA LYS A 239 33.33 11.30 3.03
C LYS A 239 33.74 9.98 3.70
N GLU A 240 34.68 10.07 4.63
CA GLU A 240 35.13 8.95 5.44
C GLU A 240 34.00 8.44 6.35
N GLU A 241 33.27 9.32 7.03
CA GLU A 241 32.12 8.96 7.85
C GLU A 241 30.99 8.33 7.02
N MET A 242 30.70 8.86 5.83
CA MET A 242 29.70 8.30 4.92
C MET A 242 29.99 6.83 4.57
N SER A 243 31.27 6.45 4.44
CA SER A 243 31.66 5.06 4.15
C SER A 243 31.45 4.10 5.33
N GLN A 244 31.25 4.62 6.54
CA GLN A 244 31.04 3.85 7.76
C GLN A 244 29.56 3.70 8.12
N ILE A 245 28.66 4.41 7.42
CA ILE A 245 27.22 4.33 7.66
C ILE A 245 26.74 2.93 7.23
N PRO A 246 26.17 2.13 8.15
CA PRO A 246 25.68 0.81 7.80
C PRO A 246 24.49 0.90 6.84
N GLY A 247 24.38 -0.08 5.95
CA GLY A 247 23.27 -0.17 4.99
C GLY A 247 21.91 -0.42 5.67
N GLN A 248 21.90 -1.18 6.78
CA GLN A 248 20.74 -1.34 7.64
C GLN A 248 20.93 -0.53 8.92
N ARG A 249 19.99 0.36 9.23
CA ARG A 249 20.11 1.30 10.34
C ARG A 249 19.29 0.88 11.54
N SER A 250 19.76 1.24 12.73
CA SER A 250 19.06 1.05 13.99
C SER A 250 19.05 2.39 14.72
N TYR A 251 17.88 2.79 15.21
CA TYR A 251 17.68 4.02 15.94
C TYR A 251 17.18 3.71 17.34
N ASP A 252 17.81 4.31 18.34
CA ASP A 252 17.36 4.17 19.71
C ASP A 252 16.10 4.99 19.92
N GLU A 253 15.04 4.32 20.42
CA GLU A 253 13.78 4.99 20.71
C GLU A 253 13.98 6.14 21.73
N GLY A 254 13.34 7.27 21.46
CA GLY A 254 13.41 8.45 22.32
C GLY A 254 14.71 9.27 22.18
N LYS A 255 15.68 8.84 21.36
CA LYS A 255 16.88 9.65 21.07
C LYS A 255 16.70 10.46 19.78
N PRO A 256 17.09 11.74 19.77
CA PRO A 256 17.04 12.55 18.57
C PRO A 256 18.16 12.14 17.60
N TYR A 257 17.81 12.07 16.31
CA TYR A 257 18.74 11.87 15.20
C TYR A 257 18.54 12.97 14.17
N TRP A 258 19.65 13.40 13.57
CA TRP A 258 19.69 14.30 12.43
C TRP A 258 19.72 13.50 11.14
N PHE A 259 18.66 13.60 10.36
CA PHE A 259 18.51 12.95 9.08
C PHE A 259 19.08 13.87 8.00
N HIS A 260 20.08 13.39 7.26
CA HIS A 260 20.77 14.17 6.22
C HIS A 260 20.51 13.55 4.85
N TYR A 261 20.01 14.32 3.87
CA TYR A 261 20.00 13.85 2.49
C TYR A 261 21.42 13.78 1.94
N LEU A 262 21.83 12.58 1.54
CA LEU A 262 23.15 12.29 0.97
C LEU A 262 23.11 11.93 -0.52
N GLY A 263 21.94 12.02 -1.17
CA GLY A 263 21.83 11.84 -2.62
C GLY A 263 22.44 13.00 -3.40
N GLU A 264 22.53 12.84 -4.71
CA GLU A 264 23.20 13.79 -5.62
C GLU A 264 22.22 14.74 -6.34
N LYS A 265 20.90 14.50 -6.21
CA LYS A 265 19.88 15.27 -6.92
C LYS A 265 19.43 16.48 -6.10
N ASN A 266 19.10 17.55 -6.81
CA ASN A 266 18.45 18.73 -6.25
C ASN A 266 19.26 19.36 -5.10
N LEU A 267 20.58 19.49 -5.30
CA LEU A 267 21.51 20.07 -4.33
C LEU A 267 21.90 21.53 -4.64
N GLU A 268 21.66 22.01 -5.85
CA GLU A 268 22.01 23.37 -6.26
C GLU A 268 20.74 24.23 -6.29
N ALA A 269 20.84 25.43 -5.73
CA ALA A 269 19.73 26.39 -5.70
C ALA A 269 19.65 27.16 -7.02
N GLU A 270 18.42 27.32 -7.50
CA GLU A 270 18.07 28.13 -8.67
C GLU A 270 17.73 29.55 -8.20
N GLU A 271 18.21 30.55 -8.95
CA GLU A 271 17.97 31.95 -8.63
C GLU A 271 16.47 32.28 -8.66
N GLY A 272 15.98 32.92 -7.60
CA GLY A 272 14.58 33.34 -7.49
C GLY A 272 13.61 32.23 -7.05
N CYS A 273 14.11 31.06 -6.67
CA CYS A 273 13.30 29.97 -6.13
C CYS A 273 13.45 29.83 -4.61
N THR A 274 12.41 29.32 -3.96
CA THR A 274 12.44 28.91 -2.54
C THR A 274 12.33 27.39 -2.44
N TYR A 275 12.82 26.85 -1.32
CA TYR A 275 12.91 25.41 -1.11
C TYR A 275 12.26 25.05 0.21
N SER A 276 11.46 23.99 0.19
CA SER A 276 10.81 23.49 1.39
C SER A 276 10.71 21.97 1.38
N TYR A 277 10.44 21.38 2.54
CA TYR A 277 10.20 19.96 2.66
C TYR A 277 9.19 19.63 3.74
N ASP A 278 8.53 18.49 3.57
CA ASP A 278 7.65 17.88 4.57
C ASP A 278 8.31 16.60 5.08
N VAL A 279 8.11 16.30 6.36
CA VAL A 279 8.66 15.09 7.00
C VAL A 279 7.51 14.23 7.48
N TRP A 280 7.63 12.94 7.21
CA TRP A 280 6.68 11.92 7.61
C TRP A 280 7.42 10.78 8.33
N ALA A 281 6.76 10.20 9.34
CA ALA A 281 7.21 9.00 10.02
C ALA A 281 6.15 7.90 9.81
N ASN A 282 6.58 6.88 9.10
CA ASN A 282 5.81 5.83 8.45
C ASN A 282 4.82 6.45 7.45
N TRP A 283 3.65 6.83 7.94
CA TRP A 283 2.59 7.47 7.15
C TRP A 283 2.00 8.68 7.85
N LYS A 284 2.52 9.07 9.03
CA LYS A 284 2.03 10.20 9.81
C LYS A 284 2.93 11.41 9.61
N LYS A 285 2.32 12.58 9.44
CA LYS A 285 3.03 13.85 9.28
C LYS A 285 3.79 14.18 10.57
N VAL A 286 5.06 14.53 10.44
CA VAL A 286 5.94 14.97 11.53
C VAL A 286 6.10 16.48 11.50
N SER A 287 6.40 17.04 10.33
CA SER A 287 6.46 18.48 10.08
C SER A 287 6.13 18.79 8.61
N GLU A 288 5.72 20.02 8.33
CA GLU A 288 5.30 20.47 7.01
C GLU A 288 5.78 21.89 6.77
N GLY A 289 6.12 22.20 5.51
CA GLY A 289 6.53 23.53 5.08
C GLY A 289 7.87 23.97 5.68
N ASN A 290 8.76 23.03 6.02
CA ASN A 290 10.08 23.37 6.55
C ASN A 290 10.91 24.02 5.46
N THR A 291 11.36 25.26 5.63
CA THR A 291 12.13 26.01 4.63
C THR A 291 13.63 25.75 4.75
N ILE A 292 14.35 25.83 3.62
CA ILE A 292 15.81 25.75 3.58
C ILE A 292 16.36 26.96 2.84
N GLU A 293 17.36 27.59 3.44
CA GLU A 293 18.13 28.66 2.82
C GLU A 293 19.40 28.09 2.15
N PRO A 294 19.69 28.46 0.89
CA PRO A 294 20.92 28.04 0.24
C PRO A 294 22.16 28.62 0.95
N VAL A 295 23.21 27.81 1.08
CA VAL A 295 24.53 28.22 1.56
C VAL A 295 25.52 28.05 0.42
N ASP A 296 26.15 29.15 -0.01
CA ASP A 296 27.04 29.17 -1.19
C ASP A 296 26.40 28.56 -2.46
N GLY A 297 25.10 28.82 -2.65
CA GLY A 297 24.31 28.30 -3.77
C GLY A 297 23.86 26.84 -3.62
N LYS A 298 24.16 26.18 -2.48
CA LYS A 298 23.84 24.77 -2.24
C LYS A 298 22.75 24.58 -1.19
N LEU A 299 21.96 23.54 -1.38
CA LEU A 299 20.86 23.13 -0.52
C LEU A 299 21.32 22.01 0.42
N GLU A 300 21.18 22.25 1.71
CA GLU A 300 21.43 21.24 2.75
C GLU A 300 20.12 20.74 3.34
N TRP A 301 19.62 19.64 2.79
CA TRP A 301 18.41 19.00 3.30
C TRP A 301 18.72 18.17 4.54
N LYS A 302 18.30 18.69 5.70
CA LYS A 302 18.42 17.98 6.97
C LYS A 302 17.30 18.37 7.93
N PHE A 303 16.96 17.45 8.83
CA PHE A 303 16.03 17.70 9.93
C PHE A 303 16.37 16.81 11.12
N GLN A 304 15.83 17.17 12.29
CA GLN A 304 15.91 16.32 13.47
C GLN A 304 14.59 15.57 13.66
N HIS A 305 14.66 14.26 13.91
CA HIS A 305 13.51 13.45 14.33
C HIS A 305 13.89 12.57 15.51
N THR A 306 12.92 12.31 16.38
CA THR A 306 13.07 11.39 17.52
C THR A 306 12.18 10.18 17.28
N PRO A 307 12.75 9.05 16.87
CA PRO A 307 12.04 7.78 16.72
C PRO A 307 11.25 7.43 17.97
N LYS A 308 9.97 7.11 17.79
CA LYS A 308 9.04 6.81 18.90
C LYS A 308 8.67 5.33 19.01
N GLY A 309 9.32 4.47 18.23
CA GLY A 309 8.90 3.08 18.07
C GLY A 309 7.61 3.02 17.25
N SER A 310 7.68 2.45 16.04
CA SER A 310 6.49 2.33 15.19
C SER A 310 5.68 1.06 15.51
N VAL A 311 4.40 1.11 15.12
CA VAL A 311 3.37 0.07 15.24
C VAL A 311 3.60 -1.11 14.29
N THR A 312 4.55 -1.01 13.35
CA THR A 312 4.73 -2.03 12.31
C THR A 312 5.83 -3.02 12.71
N LEU A 313 5.41 -4.21 13.12
CA LEU A 313 6.30 -5.34 13.35
C LEU A 313 6.63 -5.99 12.00
N LEU A 314 7.92 -6.00 11.64
CA LEU A 314 8.42 -6.87 10.57
C LEU A 314 8.55 -8.31 11.08
N ASN A 315 8.72 -9.27 10.15
CA ASN A 315 9.21 -10.60 10.46
C ASN A 315 10.42 -10.49 11.41
N ASN A 316 10.30 -11.06 12.62
CA ASN A 316 11.19 -10.95 13.80
C ASN A 316 10.77 -9.96 14.90
N ASN A 317 9.54 -9.42 14.88
CA ASN A 317 8.97 -8.57 15.96
C ASN A 317 9.81 -7.34 16.32
N LYS A 318 10.63 -6.84 15.38
CA LYS A 318 11.33 -5.57 15.56
C LYS A 318 10.49 -4.45 14.99
N PRO A 319 10.24 -3.37 15.75
CA PRO A 319 9.57 -2.19 15.22
C PRO A 319 10.42 -1.58 14.11
N LEU A 320 9.83 -1.39 12.93
CA LEU A 320 10.45 -0.68 11.81
C LEU A 320 9.84 0.71 11.72
N GLU A 321 10.67 1.75 11.67
CA GLU A 321 10.22 3.10 11.34
C GLU A 321 10.75 3.51 9.97
N VAL A 322 9.85 3.99 9.09
CA VAL A 322 10.23 4.55 7.79
C VAL A 322 10.10 6.07 7.86
N ILE A 323 11.19 6.81 7.76
CA ILE A 323 11.15 8.26 7.71
C ILE A 323 11.18 8.70 6.26
N THR A 324 10.24 9.56 5.87
CA THR A 324 10.12 10.08 4.50
C THR A 324 10.26 11.59 4.51
N MET A 325 11.04 12.14 3.58
CA MET A 325 11.08 13.57 3.27
C MET A 325 10.54 13.77 1.86
N ILE A 326 9.56 14.65 1.71
CA ILE A 326 9.10 15.13 0.40
C ILE A 326 9.70 16.51 0.19
N ARG A 327 10.44 16.69 -0.91
CA ARG A 327 11.16 17.94 -1.19
C ARG A 327 10.45 18.73 -2.25
N TYR A 328 10.39 20.04 -2.08
CA TYR A 328 9.71 20.95 -2.97
C TYR A 328 10.61 22.12 -3.36
N LYS A 329 10.36 22.63 -4.57
CA LYS A 329 10.89 23.89 -5.08
C LYS A 329 9.71 24.77 -5.49
N GLU A 330 9.78 26.05 -5.18
CA GLU A 330 8.79 27.02 -5.62
C GLU A 330 9.47 28.15 -6.38
N CYS A 331 9.15 28.30 -7.66
CA CYS A 331 9.68 29.35 -8.53
C CYS A 331 8.52 30.12 -9.13
N GLY A 332 8.52 31.45 -9.00
CA GLY A 332 7.46 32.29 -9.56
C GLY A 332 6.04 31.96 -9.04
N GLY A 333 5.94 31.42 -7.82
CA GLY A 333 4.68 31.04 -7.17
C GLY A 333 4.14 29.66 -7.53
N THR A 334 4.86 28.87 -8.33
CA THR A 334 4.48 27.48 -8.65
C THR A 334 5.31 26.53 -7.80
N LYS A 335 4.67 25.80 -6.88
CA LYS A 335 5.29 24.76 -6.06
C LYS A 335 5.35 23.44 -6.82
N GLU A 336 6.55 22.91 -7.02
CA GLU A 336 6.85 21.65 -7.68
C GLU A 336 7.44 20.65 -6.67
N GLN A 337 6.98 19.40 -6.70
CA GLN A 337 7.62 18.31 -5.96
C GLN A 337 8.89 17.88 -6.70
N LEU A 338 10.02 17.99 -6.03
CA LEU A 338 11.32 17.58 -6.56
C LEU A 338 11.47 16.06 -6.54
N ASP A 339 11.24 15.44 -5.38
CA ASP A 339 11.22 13.99 -5.18
C ASP A 339 10.77 13.63 -3.75
N VAL A 340 10.73 12.33 -3.50
CA VAL A 340 10.34 11.69 -2.24
C VAL A 340 11.44 10.72 -1.87
N VAL A 341 12.05 10.93 -0.71
CA VAL A 341 13.19 10.14 -0.25
C VAL A 341 12.84 9.49 1.08
N CYS A 342 13.25 8.25 1.28
CA CYS A 342 12.91 7.52 2.48
C CYS A 342 14.09 6.80 3.12
N GLU A 343 13.93 6.56 4.41
CA GLU A 343 14.87 5.88 5.25
C GLU A 343 14.17 4.86 6.13
N ALA A 344 14.56 3.59 6.03
CA ALA A 344 14.03 2.54 6.88
C ALA A 344 15.04 2.19 7.98
N GLY A 345 14.64 2.31 9.24
CA GLY A 345 15.47 1.92 10.38
C GLY A 345 14.72 1.08 11.40
N LEU A 346 15.43 0.12 11.99
CA LEU A 346 14.92 -0.64 13.13
C LEU A 346 14.92 0.24 14.37
N ALA A 347 13.83 0.32 15.11
CA ALA A 347 13.86 0.95 16.42
C ALA A 347 14.42 -0.05 17.46
N SER A 348 15.53 0.29 18.11
CA SER A 348 16.12 -0.44 19.23
C SER A 348 15.71 0.22 20.54
N GLY A 349 14.91 -0.46 21.38
CA GLY A 349 14.59 0.08 22.71
C GLY A 349 13.21 -0.25 23.23
N GLY A 350 12.25 -0.56 22.37
CA GLY A 350 11.01 -1.18 22.79
C GLY A 350 11.30 -2.61 23.21
N GLY A 351 11.12 -2.93 24.50
CA GLY A 351 10.79 -4.31 24.87
C GLY A 351 9.66 -4.78 23.95
N ALA A 352 9.66 -6.05 23.55
CA ALA A 352 8.54 -6.60 22.78
C ALA A 352 7.24 -6.05 23.40
N PRO A 353 6.29 -5.49 22.60
CA PRO A 353 5.04 -5.00 23.15
C PRO A 353 4.54 -6.11 24.06
N GLU A 354 4.35 -5.81 25.35
CA GLU A 354 3.91 -6.80 26.34
C GLU A 354 2.71 -7.49 25.72
N GLY A 355 2.94 -8.69 25.18
CA GLY A 355 1.88 -9.46 24.59
C GLY A 355 0.94 -9.73 25.72
N ASP A 356 -0.34 -9.38 25.54
CA ASP A 356 -1.42 -9.75 26.43
C ASP A 356 -1.11 -11.15 26.96
N GLU A 357 -0.85 -11.23 28.26
CA GLU A 357 -0.47 -12.47 28.93
C GLU A 357 -1.44 -13.55 28.47
N ALA A 358 -0.94 -14.49 27.66
CA ALA A 358 -1.71 -15.66 27.28
C ALA A 358 -2.19 -16.28 28.59
N ALA A 359 -3.51 -16.22 28.81
CA ALA A 359 -4.13 -16.82 29.98
C ALA A 359 -3.57 -18.22 30.17
N PRO A 360 -3.15 -18.61 31.38
CA PRO A 360 -2.57 -19.92 31.61
C PRO A 360 -3.59 -20.97 31.17
N GLY A 361 -3.25 -21.69 30.11
CA GLY A 361 -4.06 -22.79 29.61
C GLY A 361 -4.28 -23.78 30.74
N GLU A 362 -5.54 -23.94 31.15
CA GLU A 362 -5.96 -25.00 32.06
C GLU A 362 -5.54 -26.33 31.43
N GLY A 363 -4.56 -26.98 32.07
CA GLY A 363 -4.14 -28.33 31.72
C GLY A 363 -5.30 -29.29 31.94
N SER A 364 -5.76 -29.91 30.87
CA SER A 364 -6.55 -31.14 30.97
C SER A 364 -5.60 -32.28 31.33
N GLU A 365 -5.61 -32.65 32.60
CA GLU A 365 -5.10 -33.95 33.04
C GLU A 365 -5.95 -35.05 32.38
N GLY A 366 -5.31 -35.88 31.56
CA GLY A 366 -5.89 -37.11 31.08
C GLY A 366 -5.87 -38.16 32.18
N GLU A 367 -7.06 -38.61 32.60
CA GLU A 367 -7.25 -39.91 33.24
C GLU A 367 -6.92 -41.01 32.23
N GLN A 368 -5.92 -41.83 32.58
CA GLN A 368 -5.78 -43.19 32.09
C GLN A 368 -6.58 -44.10 33.03
N GLU A 369 -7.58 -44.80 32.49
CA GLU A 369 -7.89 -46.21 32.78
C GLU A 369 -8.57 -46.87 31.56
#